data_AF-A0A7W1Q7B5-F1
#
_entry.id   AF-A0A7W1Q7B5-F1
#
_cell.length_a   1.000
_cell.length_b   1.000
_cell.length_c   1.000
_cell.angle_alpha   90.00
_cell.angle_beta   90.00
_cell.angle_gamma   90.00
#
_symmetry.space_group_name_H-M   'P 1'
#
loop_
_entity.id
_entity.type
_entity.pdbx_description
1 polymer ?
#
loop_
_entity_poly.entity_id
_entity_poly.type
_entity_poly.pdbx_seq_one_letter_code
_entity_poly.pdbx_strand_id
1 'polypeptide(L)'
;VAAQDAGFRPSVEDWVGAGYIAGALAREGLVLSTEARVAIPSPADLEAIRSSVSARELLAAGFQKDVDLALEVDVCDVVPVRSDRDPAGRTFVGVEAGTEPRTARAGPSRPSRP
;
A
#
# COMPACT_ATOMS: atom_id res chain seq x y z
N VAL A 1 -8.89 -32.18 -6.84
CA VAL A 1 -8.54 -30.74 -6.86
C VAL A 1 -7.03 -30.69 -7.00
N ALA A 2 -6.53 -30.32 -8.18
CA ALA A 2 -5.10 -30.39 -8.47
C ALA A 2 -4.34 -29.42 -7.55
N ALA A 3 -3.20 -29.88 -7.02
CA ALA A 3 -2.28 -29.06 -6.23
C ALA A 3 -1.90 -27.81 -7.04
N GLN A 4 -2.11 -26.63 -6.44
CA GLN A 4 -1.69 -25.35 -7.01
C GLN A 4 -0.16 -25.34 -7.14
N ASP A 5 0.35 -24.90 -8.28
CA ASP A 5 1.75 -24.48 -8.39
C ASP A 5 2.06 -23.49 -7.27
N ALA A 6 3.08 -23.79 -6.47
CA ALA A 6 3.62 -22.90 -5.42
C ALA A 6 4.37 -21.69 -6.03
N GLY A 7 3.84 -21.11 -7.10
CA GLY A 7 4.40 -19.96 -7.80
C GLY A 7 3.89 -18.63 -7.25
N PHE A 8 4.62 -17.56 -7.55
CA PHE A 8 4.17 -16.19 -7.31
C PHE A 8 2.95 -15.90 -8.17
N ARG A 9 1.75 -15.95 -7.57
CA ARG A 9 0.52 -15.46 -8.20
C ARG A 9 0.46 -13.93 -8.06
N PRO A 10 0.05 -13.19 -9.10
CA PRO A 10 -0.31 -11.79 -8.93
C PRO A 10 -1.37 -11.67 -7.82
N SER A 11 -1.09 -10.80 -6.86
CA SER A 11 -1.96 -10.51 -5.72
C SER A 11 -2.76 -9.25 -6.04
N VAL A 12 -4.10 -9.38 -6.12
CA VAL A 12 -4.98 -8.24 -6.43
C VAL A 12 -5.00 -7.27 -5.26
N GLU A 13 -4.94 -7.78 -4.03
CA GLU A 13 -4.86 -6.98 -2.81
C GLU A 13 -3.58 -6.15 -2.75
N ASP A 14 -2.42 -6.71 -3.13
CA ASP A 14 -1.16 -5.96 -3.18
C ASP A 14 -1.21 -4.86 -4.26
N TRP A 15 -1.80 -5.15 -5.41
CA TRP A 15 -1.94 -4.19 -6.50
C TRP A 15 -2.85 -3.02 -6.11
N VAL A 16 -4.01 -3.32 -5.50
CA VAL A 16 -4.95 -2.31 -4.98
C VAL A 16 -4.31 -1.49 -3.86
N GLY A 17 -3.62 -2.14 -2.92
CA GLY A 17 -2.90 -1.47 -1.84
C GLY A 17 -1.82 -0.50 -2.35
N ALA A 18 -1.01 -0.93 -3.32
CA ALA A 18 -0.04 -0.06 -3.99
C ALA A 18 -0.70 1.13 -4.70
N GLY A 19 -1.88 0.91 -5.27
CA GLY A 19 -2.70 1.94 -5.89
C GLY A 19 -3.24 2.99 -4.92
N TYR A 20 -3.64 2.60 -3.70
CA TYR A 20 -4.00 3.54 -2.64
C TYR A 20 -2.82 4.46 -2.27
N ILE A 21 -1.62 3.90 -2.14
CA ILE A 21 -0.39 4.67 -1.89
C ILE A 21 -0.12 5.63 -3.06
N ALA A 22 -0.21 5.16 -4.30
CA ALA A 22 -0.02 5.99 -5.49
C ALA A 22 -1.04 7.15 -5.54
N GLY A 23 -2.32 6.87 -5.25
CA GLY A 23 -3.37 7.87 -5.18
C GLY A 23 -3.10 8.94 -4.10
N ALA A 24 -2.59 8.53 -2.94
CA ALA A 24 -2.15 9.46 -1.91
C ALA A 24 -0.99 10.35 -2.38
N LEU A 25 0.05 9.77 -2.97
CA LEU A 25 1.19 10.53 -3.51
C LEU A 25 0.78 11.50 -4.64
N ALA A 26 -0.18 11.13 -5.47
CA ALA A 26 -0.74 12.02 -6.50
C ALA A 26 -1.46 13.23 -5.88
N ARG A 27 -2.20 13.03 -4.77
CA ARG A 27 -2.85 14.14 -4.03
C ARG A 27 -1.82 15.10 -3.43
N GLU A 28 -0.65 14.60 -3.03
CA GLU A 28 0.50 15.41 -2.60
C GLU A 28 1.26 16.08 -3.76
N GLY A 29 0.80 15.90 -5.01
CA GLY A 29 1.36 16.57 -6.18
C GLY A 29 2.58 15.87 -6.81
N LEU A 30 2.88 14.63 -6.43
CA LEU A 30 3.95 13.86 -7.06
C LEU A 30 3.54 13.39 -8.47
N VAL A 31 4.53 13.32 -9.36
CA VAL A 31 4.34 12.79 -10.72
C VAL A 31 4.47 11.27 -10.69
N LEU A 32 3.41 10.58 -11.10
CA LEU A 32 3.35 9.13 -11.16
C LEU A 32 3.76 8.58 -12.53
N SER A 33 4.34 7.37 -12.53
CA SER A 33 4.48 6.56 -13.75
C SER A 33 3.11 6.11 -14.27
N THR A 34 3.06 5.59 -15.49
CA THR A 34 1.80 5.08 -16.07
C THR A 34 1.25 3.92 -15.25
N GLU A 35 2.10 2.99 -14.85
CA GLU A 35 1.74 1.80 -14.08
C GLU A 35 1.15 2.20 -12.72
N ALA A 36 1.77 3.17 -12.03
CA ALA A 36 1.26 3.68 -10.75
C ALA A 36 -0.10 4.38 -10.91
N ARG A 37 -0.33 5.11 -12.00
CA ARG A 37 -1.64 5.73 -12.27
C ARG A 37 -2.73 4.68 -12.54
N VAL A 38 -2.40 3.65 -13.31
CA VAL A 38 -3.34 2.55 -13.64
C VAL A 38 -3.67 1.72 -12.41
N ALA A 39 -2.78 1.67 -11.41
CA ALA A 39 -3.03 0.96 -10.17
C ALA A 39 -4.02 1.66 -9.22
N ILE A 40 -4.28 2.96 -9.38
CA ILE A 40 -5.16 3.73 -8.47
C ILE A 40 -6.57 3.12 -8.48
N PRO A 41 -7.05 2.58 -7.35
CA PRO A 41 -8.31 1.85 -7.29
C PRO A 41 -9.49 2.81 -7.14
N SER A 42 -10.65 2.35 -7.58
CA SER A 42 -11.93 2.90 -7.15
C SER A 42 -12.37 2.27 -5.82
N PRO A 43 -13.34 2.87 -5.09
CA PRO A 43 -13.90 2.24 -3.88
C PRO A 43 -14.49 0.84 -4.13
N ALA A 44 -15.00 0.57 -5.34
CA ALA A 44 -15.54 -0.74 -5.70
C ALA A 44 -14.45 -1.82 -5.79
N ASP A 45 -13.22 -1.44 -6.17
CA ASP A 45 -12.10 -2.37 -6.27
C ASP A 45 -11.63 -2.84 -4.89
N LEU A 46 -11.75 -1.99 -3.86
CA LEU A 46 -11.46 -2.35 -2.48
C LEU A 46 -12.41 -3.46 -1.99
N GLU A 47 -13.71 -3.29 -2.19
CA GLU A 47 -14.69 -4.30 -1.78
C GLU A 47 -14.54 -5.61 -2.59
N ALA A 48 -14.12 -5.53 -3.85
CA ALA A 48 -13.87 -6.69 -4.69
C ALA A 48 -12.76 -7.62 -4.13
N ILE A 49 -11.84 -7.11 -3.29
CA ILE A 49 -10.78 -7.93 -2.65
C ILE A 49 -11.39 -9.06 -1.82
N ARG A 50 -12.59 -8.92 -1.26
CA ARG A 50 -13.24 -10.00 -0.49
C ARG A 50 -13.48 -11.27 -1.32
N SER A 51 -13.53 -11.12 -2.65
CA SER A 51 -13.66 -12.22 -3.60
C SER A 51 -12.32 -12.79 -4.08
N SER A 52 -11.19 -12.22 -3.66
CA SER A 52 -9.85 -12.66 -4.05
C SER A 52 -9.57 -14.08 -3.59
N VAL A 53 -8.57 -14.73 -4.20
CA VAL A 53 -8.17 -16.08 -3.80
C VAL A 53 -7.69 -16.07 -2.34
N SER A 54 -6.82 -15.13 -1.96
CA SER A 54 -6.28 -15.01 -0.61
C SER A 54 -7.36 -14.72 0.43
N ALA A 55 -8.31 -13.83 0.13
CA ALA A 55 -9.43 -13.56 1.03
C ALA A 55 -10.30 -14.81 1.21
N ARG A 56 -10.66 -15.52 0.13
CA ARG A 56 -11.43 -16.77 0.23
C ARG A 56 -10.71 -17.86 1.03
N GLU A 57 -9.39 -17.99 0.89
CA GLU A 57 -8.57 -18.91 1.69
C GLU A 57 -8.60 -18.55 3.19
N LEU A 58 -8.43 -17.28 3.54
CA LEU A 58 -8.54 -16.80 4.93
C LEU A 58 -9.94 -17.00 5.50
N LEU A 59 -10.98 -16.70 4.72
CA LEU A 59 -12.38 -16.92 5.11
C LEU A 59 -12.68 -18.39 5.38
N ALA A 60 -12.22 -19.28 4.49
CA ALA A 60 -12.37 -20.73 4.67
C ALA A 60 -11.64 -21.23 5.93
N ALA A 61 -10.55 -20.56 6.32
CA ALA A 61 -9.79 -20.85 7.53
C ALA A 61 -10.32 -20.14 8.80
N GLY A 62 -11.39 -19.35 8.69
CA GLY A 62 -12.02 -18.67 9.83
C GLY A 62 -11.44 -17.30 10.20
N PHE A 63 -10.57 -16.73 9.37
CA PHE A 63 -9.89 -15.45 9.59
C PHE A 63 -10.66 -14.24 9.00
N GLN A 64 -12.00 -14.23 9.11
CA GLN A 64 -12.85 -13.15 8.60
C GLN A 64 -12.44 -11.77 9.14
N LYS A 65 -12.13 -11.69 10.44
CA LYS A 65 -11.74 -10.42 11.07
C LYS A 65 -10.44 -9.86 10.50
N ASP A 66 -9.52 -10.72 10.08
CA ASP A 66 -8.25 -10.29 9.48
C ASP A 66 -8.49 -9.70 8.09
N VAL A 67 -9.42 -10.29 7.33
CA VAL A 67 -9.87 -9.72 6.04
C VAL A 67 -10.57 -8.38 6.24
N ASP A 68 -11.44 -8.26 7.25
CA ASP A 68 -12.12 -7.00 7.54
C ASP A 68 -11.13 -5.90 7.94
N LEU A 69 -10.19 -6.20 8.83
CA LEU A 69 -9.13 -5.29 9.27
C LEU A 69 -8.24 -4.85 8.11
N ALA A 70 -7.86 -5.77 7.22
CA ALA A 70 -7.00 -5.47 6.08
C ALA A 70 -7.66 -4.55 5.03
N LEU A 71 -8.99 -4.43 5.04
CA LEU A 71 -9.75 -3.54 4.15
C LEU A 71 -10.05 -2.18 4.76
N GLU A 72 -9.68 -1.94 6.02
CA GLU A 72 -9.77 -0.63 6.62
C GLU A 72 -8.72 0.33 6.01
N VAL A 73 -9.18 1.51 5.58
CA VAL A 73 -8.32 2.51 4.93
C VAL A 73 -8.15 3.69 5.89
N ASP A 74 -6.91 4.16 6.04
CA ASP A 74 -6.54 5.35 6.82
C ASP A 74 -7.00 5.29 8.30
N VAL A 75 -6.93 4.10 8.94
CA VAL A 75 -7.30 3.89 10.35
C VAL A 75 -6.11 3.86 11.33
N CYS A 76 -4.88 3.97 10.82
CA CYS A 76 -3.66 3.93 11.61
C CYS A 76 -2.68 5.00 11.13
N ASP A 77 -2.24 5.85 12.06
CA ASP A 77 -1.28 6.93 11.79
C ASP A 77 0.19 6.48 11.99
N VAL A 78 0.45 5.20 12.24
CA VAL A 78 1.79 4.67 12.48
C VAL A 78 2.33 3.96 11.24
N VAL A 79 3.48 4.41 10.74
CA VAL A 79 4.21 3.80 9.63
C VAL A 79 5.33 2.91 10.18
N PRO A 80 5.33 1.59 9.90
CA PRO A 80 6.45 0.73 10.25
C PRO A 80 7.69 1.04 9.40
N VAL A 81 8.79 1.43 10.03
CA VAL A 81 10.08 1.67 9.38
C VAL A 81 11.05 0.56 9.75
N ARG A 82 11.65 -0.09 8.76
CA ARG A 82 12.64 -1.15 8.97
C ARG A 82 13.86 -0.59 9.72
N SER A 83 14.29 -1.27 10.78
CA SER A 83 15.48 -0.90 11.53
C SER A 83 16.75 -1.36 10.81
N ASP A 84 17.67 -0.44 10.55
CA ASP A 84 19.00 -0.76 10.02
C ASP A 84 19.92 -1.43 11.07
N ARG A 85 19.49 -1.48 12.34
CA ARG A 85 20.26 -2.10 13.43
C ARG A 85 20.10 -3.61 13.49
N ASP A 86 19.07 -4.14 12.84
CA ASP A 86 18.83 -5.58 12.75
C ASP A 86 19.33 -6.10 11.39
N PRO A 87 20.48 -6.80 11.34
CA PRO A 87 21.02 -7.31 10.08
C PRO A 87 20.13 -8.38 9.44
N ALA A 88 19.19 -8.96 10.17
CA ALA A 88 18.21 -9.90 9.62
C ALA A 88 17.01 -9.19 8.95
N GLY A 89 16.86 -7.88 9.13
CA GLY A 89 15.81 -7.07 8.52
C GLY A 89 14.39 -7.41 9.00
N ARG A 90 14.24 -8.03 10.18
CA ARG A 90 12.95 -8.46 10.74
C ARG A 90 12.38 -7.48 11.77
N THR A 91 13.17 -6.51 12.18
CA THR A 91 12.78 -5.51 13.17
C THR A 91 12.25 -4.24 12.50
N PHE A 92 11.07 -3.79 12.92
CA PHE A 92 10.44 -2.54 12.49
C PHE A 92 10.16 -1.66 13.71
N VAL A 93 10.25 -0.35 13.53
CA VAL A 93 9.90 0.67 14.54
C VAL A 93 8.75 1.49 13.99
N GLY A 94 7.69 1.67 14.79
CA GLY A 94 6.57 2.53 14.42
C GLY A 94 6.96 4.01 14.47
N VAL A 95 6.65 4.75 13.41
CA VAL A 95 6.83 6.20 13.33
C VAL A 95 5.48 6.85 13.06
N GLU A 96 5.07 7.79 13.92
CA GLU A 96 3.83 8.55 13.74
C GLU A 96 3.91 9.44 12.49
N ALA A 97 2.88 9.35 11.64
CA ALA A 97 2.73 10.16 10.44
C ALA A 97 2.56 11.65 10.82
N GLY A 98 3.32 12.53 10.18
CA GLY A 98 3.29 13.98 10.45
C GLY A 98 4.42 14.52 11.34
N THR A 99 5.29 13.66 11.88
CA THR A 99 6.49 14.04 12.65
C THR A 99 7.75 14.08 11.77
N GLU A 100 7.87 15.04 10.87
CA GLU A 100 8.98 15.07 9.91
C GLU A 100 10.31 15.64 10.47
N PRO A 101 11.49 15.14 10.05
CA PRO A 101 12.59 15.97 9.63
C PRO A 101 12.47 16.25 8.12
N ARG A 102 11.75 17.33 7.78
CA ARG A 102 11.67 17.85 6.41
C ARG A 102 13.04 18.35 5.99
N THR A 103 13.80 17.55 5.26
CA THR A 103 14.83 18.13 4.38
C THR A 103 14.18 18.38 3.02
N ALA A 104 13.57 19.56 2.91
CA ALA A 104 13.12 20.08 1.63
C ALA A 104 14.32 20.12 0.68
N ARG A 105 14.40 19.20 -0.28
CA ARG A 105 15.16 19.50 -1.51
C ARG A 105 14.36 20.57 -2.24
N ALA A 106 14.83 21.82 -2.13
CA ALA A 106 14.37 22.91 -2.96
C ALA A 106 14.52 22.50 -4.43
N GLY A 107 13.40 22.17 -5.08
CA GLY A 107 13.34 22.10 -6.54
C GLY A 107 13.51 23.51 -7.10
N PRO A 108 14.14 23.67 -8.29
CA PRO A 108 14.36 24.99 -8.87
C PRO A 108 13.02 25.71 -9.08
N SER A 109 12.94 26.95 -8.59
CA SER A 109 11.78 27.82 -8.77
C SER A 109 11.44 27.97 -10.24
N ARG A 110 10.21 27.61 -10.62
CA ARG A 110 9.69 27.86 -11.98
C ARG A 110 9.76 29.35 -12.30
N PRO A 111 10.28 29.77 -13.47
CA PRO A 111 10.18 31.18 -13.87
C PRO A 111 8.72 31.54 -14.15
N SER A 112 8.31 32.72 -13.67
CA SER A 112 7.03 33.35 -13.99
C SER A 112 6.96 33.62 -15.49
N ARG A 113 5.88 33.15 -16.12
CA ARG A 113 5.59 33.44 -17.54
C ARG A 113 5.20 34.93 -17.69
N PRO A 114 5.59 35.60 -18.79
CA PRO A 114 5.19 36.97 -19.08
C PRO A 114 3.69 37.10 -19.37
#